data_AF-A0A7X4JEL3-F1
#
_entry.id   AF-A0A7X4JEL3-F1
#
_cell.length_a   1.000
_cell.length_b   1.000
_cell.length_c   1.000
_cell.angle_alpha   90.00
_cell.angle_beta   90.00
_cell.angle_gamma   90.00
#
_symmetry.space_group_name_H-M   'P 1'
#
loop_
_entity.id
_entity.type
_entity.pdbx_description
1 polymer ?
#
loop_
_entity_poly.entity_id
_entity_poly.type
_entity_poly.pdbx_seq_one_letter_code
_entity_poly.pdbx_strand_id
1 'polypeptide(L)'
;MDPVFDALDPSARAALSVGQAEIDCPTWRHDMFSGRTPASQALADRLVAAGFSGMRVGSYAAGAGERDVNLVLWRWGDRLPTRVALIDEDDRLGLDR
;
A
#
# COMPACT_ATOMS: atom_id res chain seq x y z
N MET A 1 -12.99 8.13 -9.92
CA MET A 1 -12.05 8.04 -8.79
C MET A 1 -10.97 7.08 -9.19
N ASP A 2 -9.70 7.44 -8.99
CA ASP A 2 -8.60 6.48 -9.13
C ASP A 2 -8.79 5.35 -8.09
N PRO A 3 -8.71 4.06 -8.47
CA PRO A 3 -8.81 2.96 -7.51
C PRO A 3 -7.64 2.92 -6.52
N VAL A 4 -6.53 3.63 -6.78
CA VAL A 4 -5.35 3.67 -5.90
C VAL A 4 -5.29 5.02 -5.17
N PHE A 5 -5.22 4.98 -3.84
CA PHE A 5 -5.01 6.17 -3.02
C PHE A 5 -3.55 6.64 -3.13
N ASP A 6 -3.30 7.90 -3.52
CA ASP A 6 -1.94 8.45 -3.56
C ASP A 6 -1.58 9.11 -2.22
N ALA A 7 -0.82 8.41 -1.39
CA ALA A 7 -0.34 8.92 -0.10
C ALA A 7 0.80 9.94 -0.25
N LEU A 8 1.35 10.12 -1.46
CA LEU A 8 2.33 11.16 -1.76
C LEU A 8 1.67 12.51 -2.11
N ASP A 9 0.38 12.51 -2.42
CA ASP A 9 -0.40 13.72 -2.66
C ASP A 9 -0.89 14.32 -1.33
N PRO A 10 -0.41 15.51 -0.91
CA PRO A 10 -0.88 16.16 0.30
C PRO A 10 -2.38 16.46 0.29
N SER A 11 -2.97 16.72 -0.89
CA SER A 11 -4.40 17.02 -1.01
C SER A 11 -5.27 15.78 -0.82
N ALA A 12 -4.85 14.63 -1.36
CA ALA A 12 -5.52 13.34 -1.13
C ALA A 12 -5.47 12.95 0.35
N ARG A 13 -4.32 13.13 1.01
CA ARG A 13 -4.19 12.91 2.46
C ARG A 13 -5.10 13.81 3.28
N ALA A 14 -5.15 15.10 2.95
CA ALA A 14 -6.03 16.05 3.66
C ALA A 14 -7.51 15.66 3.51
N ALA A 15 -7.94 15.27 2.30
CA ALA A 15 -9.33 14.89 2.03
C ALA A 15 -9.84 13.71 2.87
N LEU A 16 -8.95 12.80 3.27
CA LEU A 16 -9.29 11.63 4.10
C LEU A 16 -8.74 11.71 5.53
N SER A 17 -8.17 12.87 5.91
CA SER A 17 -7.51 13.07 7.21
C SER A 17 -6.51 11.95 7.53
N VAL A 18 -5.63 11.66 6.57
CA VAL A 18 -4.55 10.69 6.71
C VAL A 18 -3.31 11.40 7.25
N GLY A 19 -2.88 11.02 8.46
CA GLY A 19 -1.70 11.55 9.11
C GLY A 19 -0.40 10.90 8.62
N GLN A 20 0.71 11.63 8.70
CA GLN A 20 2.04 11.10 8.34
C GLN A 20 2.44 9.89 9.20
N ALA A 21 2.08 9.91 10.49
CA ALA A 21 2.36 8.82 11.46
C ALA A 21 1.60 7.51 11.14
N GLU A 22 0.47 7.60 10.44
CA GLU A 22 -0.26 6.42 9.96
C GLU A 22 0.44 5.80 8.76
N ILE A 23 1.15 6.61 7.97
CA ILE A 23 1.85 6.19 6.76
C ILE A 23 3.24 5.60 7.09
N ASP A 24 4.08 6.34 7.82
CA ASP A 24 5.43 5.90 8.14
C ASP A 24 5.45 4.77 9.19
N CYS A 25 4.49 4.80 10.12
CA CYS A 25 4.23 3.84 11.17
C CYS A 25 5.49 3.18 11.74
N PRO A 26 6.44 3.94 12.32
CA PRO A 26 7.77 3.43 12.70
C PRO A 26 7.72 2.30 13.72
N THR A 27 6.64 2.22 14.52
CA THR A 27 6.42 1.19 15.53
C THR A 27 5.68 -0.04 15.01
N TRP A 28 5.35 -0.12 13.72
CA TRP A 28 4.46 -1.16 13.18
C TRP A 28 4.83 -2.56 13.63
N ARG A 29 6.13 -2.87 13.60
CA ARG A 29 6.65 -4.19 13.96
C ARG A 29 6.46 -4.49 15.44
N HIS A 30 6.71 -3.50 16.30
CA HIS A 30 6.51 -3.64 17.73
C HIS A 30 5.02 -3.80 18.08
N ASP A 31 4.15 -3.04 17.42
CA ASP A 31 2.70 -3.15 17.62
C ASP A 31 2.19 -4.53 17.24
N MET A 32 2.60 -5.06 16.07
CA MET A 32 2.28 -6.42 15.66
C MET A 32 2.76 -7.47 16.68
N PHE A 33 4.01 -7.38 17.15
CA PHE A 33 4.53 -8.32 18.15
C PHE A 33 3.85 -8.19 19.52
N SER A 34 3.23 -7.05 19.80
CA SER A 34 2.48 -6.79 21.03
C SER A 34 0.99 -7.13 20.89
N GLY A 35 0.55 -7.70 19.76
CA GLY A 35 -0.85 -8.01 19.47
C GLY A 35 -1.74 -6.77 19.25
N ARG A 36 -1.14 -5.61 18.98
CA ARG A 36 -1.85 -4.37 18.62
C ARG A 36 -1.89 -4.20 17.11
N THR A 37 -2.95 -3.56 16.62
CA THR A 37 -3.04 -3.18 15.20
C THR A 37 -2.16 -1.95 14.94
N PRO A 38 -1.16 -2.02 14.05
CA PRO A 38 -0.38 -0.86 13.63
C PRO A 38 -1.25 0.22 12.99
N ALA A 39 -0.87 1.49 13.16
CA ALA A 39 -1.58 2.61 12.54
C ALA A 39 -1.70 2.48 11.01
N SER A 40 -0.67 1.95 10.35
CA SER A 40 -0.69 1.70 8.89
C SER A 40 -1.71 0.64 8.46
N GLN A 41 -2.00 -0.35 9.31
CA GLN A 41 -3.03 -1.36 9.03
C GLN A 41 -4.42 -0.81 9.29
N ALA A 42 -4.61 -0.03 10.36
CA ALA A 42 -5.87 0.68 10.59
C ALA A 42 -6.19 1.67 9.46
N LEU A 43 -5.17 2.34 8.92
CA LEU A 43 -5.29 3.17 7.71
C LEU A 43 -5.69 2.33 6.49
N ALA A 44 -5.07 1.17 6.27
CA ALA A 44 -5.45 0.27 5.18
C ALA A 44 -6.93 -0.13 5.26
N ASP A 45 -7.42 -0.51 6.44
CA ASP A 45 -8.84 -0.85 6.64
C ASP A 45 -9.77 0.32 6.30
N ARG A 46 -9.42 1.55 6.73
CA ARG A 46 -10.15 2.77 6.40
C ARG A 46 -10.18 3.02 4.89
N LEU A 47 -9.06 2.88 4.19
CA LEU A 47 -8.97 3.11 2.75
C LEU A 47 -9.75 2.05 1.95
N VAL A 48 -9.69 0.79 2.38
CA VAL A 48 -10.49 -0.31 1.80
C VAL A 48 -11.99 -0.05 1.99
N ALA A 49 -12.40 0.42 3.18
CA ALA A 49 -13.78 0.81 3.46
C ALA A 49 -14.24 2.02 2.63
N ALA A 50 -13.33 2.97 2.34
CA ALA A 50 -13.58 4.10 1.47
C ALA A 50 -13.64 3.75 -0.03
N GLY A 51 -13.40 2.48 -0.40
CA GLY A 51 -13.54 1.99 -1.77
C GLY A 51 -12.23 1.93 -2.57
N PHE A 52 -11.09 2.30 -1.98
CA PHE A 52 -9.80 2.12 -2.64
C PHE A 52 -9.44 0.64 -2.73
N SER A 53 -8.73 0.32 -3.81
CA SER A 53 -8.24 -1.03 -4.12
C SER A 53 -6.76 -1.18 -3.78
N GLY A 54 -6.06 -0.07 -3.60
CA GLY A 54 -4.66 -0.04 -3.19
C GLY A 54 -4.21 1.36 -2.78
N MET A 55 -2.92 1.48 -2.49
CA MET A 55 -2.26 2.72 -2.12
C MET A 55 -0.87 2.82 -2.74
N ARG A 56 -0.53 4.00 -3.26
CA ARG A 56 0.83 4.41 -3.61
C ARG A 56 1.42 5.16 -2.43
N VAL A 57 2.63 4.79 -2.00
CA VAL A 57 3.26 5.32 -0.78
C VAL A 57 4.77 5.35 -0.93
N GLY A 58 5.45 6.25 -0.20
CA GLY A 58 6.91 6.22 -0.11
C GLY A 58 7.43 4.96 0.58
N SER A 59 8.63 4.52 0.21
CA SER A 59 9.33 3.45 0.93
C SER A 59 9.94 3.99 2.22
N TYR A 60 9.76 3.25 3.32
CA TYR A 60 10.34 3.55 4.63
C TYR A 60 11.43 2.53 5.03
N ALA A 61 11.96 1.79 4.05
CA ALA A 61 13.13 0.95 4.26
C ALA A 61 14.37 1.80 4.54
N ALA A 62 15.34 1.25 5.29
CA ALA A 62 16.60 1.95 5.55
C ALA A 62 17.32 2.26 4.22
N GLY A 63 17.65 3.53 4.00
CA GLY A 63 18.31 4.00 2.78
C GLY A 63 17.37 4.38 1.63
N ALA A 64 16.04 4.26 1.80
CA ALA A 64 15.08 4.73 0.79
C ALA A 64 15.11 6.27 0.66
N GLY A 65 15.08 6.76 -0.58
CA GLY A 65 14.95 8.16 -0.94
C GLY A 65 13.55 8.53 -1.42
N GLU A 66 13.34 9.81 -1.75
CA GLU A 66 12.03 10.37 -2.13
C GLU A 66 11.40 9.74 -3.38
N ARG A 67 12.21 9.11 -4.24
CA ARG A 67 11.74 8.45 -5.46
C ARG A 67 11.40 6.97 -5.25
N ASP A 68 11.78 6.40 -4.11
CA ASP A 68 11.51 5.01 -3.80
C ASP A 68 10.08 4.90 -3.30
N VAL A 69 9.24 4.24 -4.10
CA VAL A 69 7.80 4.13 -3.84
C VAL A 69 7.37 2.67 -3.85
N ASN A 70 6.42 2.36 -2.99
CA ASN A 70 5.74 1.08 -2.94
C ASN A 70 4.32 1.22 -3.49
N LEU A 71 3.84 0.14 -4.10
CA LEU A 71 2.43 -0.05 -4.43
C LEU A 71 1.87 -1.16 -3.53
N VAL A 72 0.88 -0.83 -2.72
CA VAL A 72 0.15 -1.78 -1.87
C VAL A 72 -1.19 -2.07 -2.52
N LEU A 73 -1.54 -3.34 -2.75
CA LEU A 73 -2.79 -3.75 -3.37
C LEU A 73 -3.59 -4.63 -2.40
N TRP A 74 -4.82 -4.21 -2.09
CA TRP A 74 -5.75 -4.95 -1.23
C TRP A 74 -6.85 -5.67 -2.02
N ARG A 75 -7.31 -5.07 -3.13
CA ARG A 75 -8.32 -5.65 -4.03
C ARG A 75 -7.77 -5.70 -5.44
N TRP A 76 -7.34 -6.87 -5.86
CA TRP A 76 -6.80 -7.11 -7.20
C TRP A 76 -7.14 -8.52 -7.68
N GLY A 77 -7.07 -8.75 -8.98
CA GLY A 77 -7.29 -10.05 -9.60
C GLY A 77 -6.84 -10.08 -11.06
N ASP A 78 -7.37 -11.03 -11.83
CA ASP A 78 -7.07 -11.21 -13.25
C ASP A 78 -8.01 -10.41 -14.19
N ARG A 79 -8.99 -9.69 -13.62
CA ARG A 79 -10.01 -8.95 -14.36
C ARG A 79 -10.03 -7.46 -14.03
N LEU A 80 -10.46 -6.66 -15.01
CA LEU A 80 -10.71 -5.23 -14.84
C LEU A 80 -11.84 -4.98 -13.82
N PRO A 81 -11.85 -3.82 -13.12
CA PRO A 81 -10.92 -2.68 -13.31
C PRO A 81 -9.59 -2.81 -12.56
N THR A 82 -9.44 -3.71 -11.59
CA THR A 82 -8.21 -3.86 -10.77
C THR A 82 -7.44 -5.13 -11.13
N ARG A 83 -6.95 -5.16 -12.37
CA ARG A 83 -6.21 -6.30 -12.91
C ARG A 83 -4.71 -6.20 -12.61
N VAL A 84 -4.14 -7.26 -12.07
CA VAL A 84 -2.70 -7.52 -12.04
C VAL A 84 -2.44 -8.69 -12.98
N ALA A 85 -1.52 -8.48 -13.92
CA ALA A 85 -1.06 -9.52 -14.84
C ALA A 85 0.42 -9.78 -14.57
N LEU A 86 0.79 -11.05 -14.46
CA LEU A 86 2.19 -11.45 -14.41
C LEU A 86 2.74 -11.52 -15.83
N ILE A 87 3.88 -10.89 -16.06
CA ILE A 87 4.66 -11.00 -17.29
C ILE A 87 5.98 -11.67 -16.90
N ASP A 88 6.11 -12.96 -17.22
CA ASP A 88 7.32 -13.75 -16.99
C ASP A 88 7.65 -14.58 -18.23
N GLU A 89 8.00 -13.89 -19.32
CA GLU A 89 8.25 -14.52 -20.63
C GLU A 89 9.53 -15.37 -20.65
N ASP A 90 10.46 -15.07 -19.73
CA ASP A 90 11.77 -15.70 -19.61
C ASP A 90 11.82 -16.82 -18.54
N ASP A 91 10.69 -17.15 -17.90
CA ASP A 91 10.58 -18.13 -16.81
C ASP A 91 11.58 -17.88 -15.65
N ARG A 92 11.74 -16.61 -15.26
CA ARG A 92 12.70 -16.21 -14.22
C ARG A 92 12.16 -16.43 -12.81
N LEU A 93 10.84 -16.58 -12.66
CA LEU A 93 10.23 -16.81 -11.36
C LEU A 93 10.16 -18.28 -10.99
N GLY A 94 10.43 -19.20 -11.93
CA GLY A 94 10.43 -20.64 -11.67
C GLY A 94 9.10 -21.12 -11.09
N LEU A 95 7.98 -20.58 -11.62
CA LEU A 95 6.65 -20.98 -11.19
C LEU A 95 6.38 -22.37 -11.76
N ASP A 96 6.51 -23.40 -10.92
CA ASP A 96 6.12 -24.76 -11.28
C ASP A 96 4.69 -24.76 -11.85
N ARG A 97 4.55 -25.23 -13.10
CA ARG A 97 3.27 -25.31 -13.83
C ARG A 97 2.48 -26.56 -13.47
#